data_AF-A0A087MKA9-F1
#
_entry.id   AF-A0A087MKA9-F1
#
_cell.length_a   1.000
_cell.length_b   1.000
_cell.length_c   1.000
_cell.angle_alpha   90.00
_cell.angle_beta   90.00
_cell.angle_gamma   90.00
#
_symmetry.space_group_name_H-M   'P 1'
#
loop_
_entity.id
_entity.type
_entity.pdbx_description
1 polymer ?
#
loop_
_entity_poly.entity_id
_entity_poly.type
_entity_poly.pdbx_seq_one_letter_code
_entity_poly.pdbx_strand_id
1 'polypeptide(L)'
;MPPRPPRFAVPDAPAPRTPRPWGWWGLALVLVVALALQLMLADRARLATDPDWRPRLEFLCDTLGCDLPAWREPAAFRVTSREVRRHPQDNRALLITTSFRNDARWGQPWPVMELALHDIDGNALGLRRFEPHEYLGSPPATELIAPNQSASATLEILDPGQRAVAFTFDFH
;
A
#
# COMPACT_ATOMS: atom_id res chain seq x y z
N MET A 1 -4.59 -85.71 37.73
CA MET A 1 -4.81 -84.25 37.53
C MET A 1 -3.61 -83.52 38.09
N PRO A 2 -2.83 -82.76 37.28
CA PRO A 2 -1.73 -81.98 37.82
C PRO A 2 -2.24 -80.79 38.65
N PRO A 3 -1.53 -80.40 39.73
CA PRO A 3 -1.93 -79.30 40.60
C PRO A 3 -1.82 -77.95 39.87
N ARG A 4 -2.82 -77.08 40.06
CA ARG A 4 -2.81 -75.70 39.56
C ARG A 4 -1.72 -74.90 40.28
N PRO A 5 -0.85 -74.17 39.57
CA PRO A 5 0.18 -73.36 40.20
C PRO A 5 -0.41 -72.18 40.99
N PRO A 6 0.25 -71.72 42.07
CA PRO A 6 -0.18 -70.58 42.87
C PRO A 6 -0.15 -69.28 42.06
N ARG A 7 -1.18 -68.44 42.27
CA ARG A 7 -1.51 -67.23 41.48
C ARG A 7 -0.43 -66.14 41.48
N PHE A 8 0.56 -66.23 42.37
CA PHE A 8 1.69 -65.29 42.47
C PHE A 8 2.83 -65.56 41.48
N ALA A 9 2.76 -66.66 40.72
CA ALA A 9 3.75 -67.00 39.69
C ALA A 9 3.36 -66.54 38.27
N VAL A 10 2.29 -65.76 38.14
CA VAL A 10 1.89 -65.15 36.86
C VAL A 10 2.57 -63.77 36.80
N PRO A 11 3.53 -63.54 35.90
CA PRO A 11 4.07 -62.21 35.68
C PRO A 11 2.92 -61.26 35.33
N ASP A 12 2.83 -60.11 35.99
CA ASP A 12 1.89 -59.07 35.59
C ASP A 12 2.08 -58.77 34.10
N ALA A 13 0.99 -58.87 33.34
CA ALA A 13 1.03 -58.52 31.92
C ALA A 13 1.50 -57.06 31.80
N PRO A 14 2.48 -56.75 30.93
CA PRO A 14 2.97 -55.38 30.78
C PRO A 14 1.80 -54.47 30.43
N ALA A 15 1.59 -53.42 31.24
CA ALA A 15 0.56 -52.43 30.99
C ALA A 15 0.67 -51.93 29.53
N PRO A 16 -0.44 -51.81 28.78
CA PRO A 16 -0.40 -51.34 27.41
C PRO A 16 0.24 -49.95 27.41
N ARG A 17 1.38 -49.81 26.73
CA ARG A 17 2.02 -48.51 26.51
C ARG A 17 1.07 -47.70 25.63
N THR A 18 0.33 -46.77 26.24
CA THR A 18 -0.46 -45.80 25.48
C THR A 18 0.49 -45.06 24.54
N PRO A 19 0.21 -45.02 23.22
CA PRO A 19 1.07 -44.33 22.29
C PRO A 19 1.16 -42.87 22.71
N ARG A 20 2.39 -42.41 22.96
CA ARG A 20 2.68 -41.03 23.38
C ARG A 20 2.09 -40.08 22.32
N PRO A 21 1.27 -39.08 22.69
CA PRO A 21 0.47 -38.29 21.75
C PRO A 21 1.32 -37.24 21.00
N TRP A 22 2.52 -37.61 20.53
CA TRP A 22 3.41 -36.68 19.85
C TRP A 22 2.82 -36.19 18.52
N GLY A 23 1.98 -37.01 17.88
CA GLY A 23 1.19 -36.61 16.72
C GLY A 23 0.20 -35.48 17.00
N TRP A 24 -0.36 -35.40 18.22
CA TRP A 24 -1.26 -34.31 18.60
C TRP A 24 -0.52 -32.99 18.74
N TRP A 25 0.73 -33.01 19.21
CA TRP A 25 1.58 -31.81 19.25
C TRP A 25 1.96 -31.32 17.85
N GLY A 26 2.26 -32.24 16.92
CA GLY A 26 2.51 -31.90 15.52
C GLY A 26 1.26 -31.30 14.85
N LEU A 27 0.10 -31.92 15.04
CA LEU A 27 -1.17 -31.40 14.52
C LEU A 27 -1.51 -30.03 15.12
N ALA A 28 -1.34 -29.86 16.44
CA ALA A 28 -1.55 -28.59 17.10
C ALA A 28 -0.63 -27.49 16.54
N LEU A 29 0.66 -27.79 16.31
CA LEU A 29 1.60 -26.84 15.70
C LEU A 29 1.15 -26.44 14.29
N VAL A 30 0.76 -27.40 13.45
CA VAL A 30 0.26 -27.12 12.09
C VAL A 30 -0.99 -26.25 12.14
N LEU A 31 -1.94 -26.55 13.03
CA LEU A 31 -3.16 -25.75 13.17
C LEU A 31 -2.85 -24.33 13.65
N VAL A 32 -1.89 -24.15 14.56
CA VAL A 32 -1.46 -22.82 15.02
C VAL A 32 -0.82 -22.02 13.89
N VAL A 33 0.05 -22.64 13.08
CA VAL A 33 0.67 -21.99 11.92
C VAL A 33 -0.40 -21.63 10.87
N ALA A 34 -1.32 -22.55 10.59
CA ALA A 34 -2.43 -22.29 9.67
C ALA A 34 -3.32 -21.15 10.14
N LEU A 35 -3.65 -21.11 11.44
CA LEU A 35 -4.45 -20.03 12.03
C LEU A 35 -3.71 -18.69 11.96
N ALA A 36 -2.42 -18.66 12.30
CA ALA A 36 -1.60 -17.44 12.19
C ALA A 36 -1.56 -16.93 10.75
N LEU A 37 -1.39 -17.84 9.79
CA LEU A 37 -1.42 -17.50 8.37
C LEU A 37 -2.79 -16.94 7.95
N GLN A 38 -3.89 -17.57 8.36
CA GLN A 38 -5.24 -17.08 8.10
C GLN A 38 -5.47 -15.67 8.64
N LEU A 39 -5.02 -15.39 9.87
CA LEU A 39 -5.12 -14.06 10.47
C LEU A 39 -4.30 -13.03 9.69
N MET A 40 -3.07 -13.37 9.29
CA MET A 40 -2.24 -12.47 8.48
C MET A 40 -2.86 -12.18 7.11
N LEU A 41 -3.44 -13.18 6.44
CA LEU A 41 -4.15 -12.98 5.17
C LEU A 41 -5.44 -12.18 5.35
N ALA A 42 -6.16 -12.37 6.45
CA ALA A 42 -7.37 -11.62 6.77
C ALA A 42 -7.06 -10.13 7.03
N ASP A 43 -6.02 -9.85 7.83
CA ASP A 43 -5.58 -8.50 8.18
C ASP A 43 -4.56 -7.90 7.17
N ARG A 44 -4.31 -8.56 6.04
CA ARG A 44 -3.27 -8.17 5.07
C ARG A 44 -3.36 -6.70 4.67
N ALA A 45 -4.56 -6.18 4.47
CA ALA A 45 -4.76 -4.80 4.02
C ALA A 45 -4.37 -3.78 5.10
N ARG A 46 -4.65 -4.09 6.37
CA ARG A 46 -4.30 -3.26 7.52
C ARG A 46 -2.81 -3.37 7.85
N LEU A 47 -2.23 -4.56 7.71
CA LEU A 47 -0.81 -4.77 7.94
C LEU A 47 0.06 -4.20 6.80
N ALA A 48 -0.48 -4.11 5.57
CA ALA A 48 0.21 -3.55 4.41
C ALA A 48 0.43 -2.02 4.48
N THR A 49 -0.26 -1.33 5.38
CA THR A 49 -0.03 0.11 5.65
C THR A 49 1.10 0.34 6.66
N ASP A 50 1.58 -0.72 7.31
CA ASP A 50 2.71 -0.64 8.23
C ASP A 50 4.02 -0.95 7.46
N PRO A 51 4.99 -0.02 7.46
CA PRO A 51 6.23 -0.19 6.72
C PRO A 51 7.07 -1.40 7.18
N ASP A 52 6.93 -1.84 8.43
CA ASP A 52 7.70 -2.95 8.97
C ASP A 52 7.10 -4.32 8.59
N TRP A 53 5.79 -4.37 8.34
CA TRP A 53 5.08 -5.60 7.94
C TRP A 53 5.04 -5.80 6.43
N ARG A 54 5.02 -4.70 5.68
CA ARG A 54 4.94 -4.71 4.22
C ARG A 54 5.92 -5.67 3.53
N PRO A 55 7.25 -5.66 3.79
CA PRO A 55 8.18 -6.57 3.08
C PRO A 55 7.92 -8.05 3.40
N ARG A 56 7.45 -8.36 4.61
CA ARG A 56 7.08 -9.73 5.01
C ARG A 56 5.83 -10.20 4.27
N LEU A 57 4.86 -9.30 4.10
CA LEU A 57 3.65 -9.58 3.34
C LEU A 57 3.89 -9.67 1.84
N GLU A 58 4.76 -8.82 1.28
CA GLU A 58 5.17 -8.90 -0.13
C GLU A 58 5.78 -10.28 -0.43
N PHE A 59 6.73 -10.75 0.38
CA PHE A 59 7.32 -12.09 0.23
C PHE A 59 6.28 -13.23 0.40
N LEU A 60 5.41 -13.12 1.41
CA LEU A 60 4.37 -14.11 1.66
C LEU A 60 3.37 -14.19 0.49
N CYS A 61 2.96 -13.04 -0.03
CA CYS A 61 2.01 -12.95 -1.13
C CYS A 61 2.60 -13.34 -2.47
N ASP A 62 3.88 -13.07 -2.72
CA ASP A 62 4.59 -13.59 -3.90
C ASP A 62 4.61 -15.13 -3.91
N THR A 63 4.77 -15.76 -2.73
CA THR A 63 4.77 -17.22 -2.60
C THR A 63 3.36 -17.83 -2.67
N LEU A 64 2.36 -17.18 -2.07
CA LEU A 64 0.98 -17.70 -1.97
C LEU A 64 0.06 -17.23 -3.11
N GLY A 65 0.52 -16.32 -3.96
CA GLY A 65 -0.27 -15.72 -5.05
C GLY A 65 -1.40 -14.81 -4.55
N CYS A 66 -1.21 -14.09 -3.43
CA CYS A 66 -2.17 -13.09 -2.97
C CYS A 66 -1.84 -11.68 -3.47
N ASP A 67 -2.87 -10.86 -3.68
CA ASP A 67 -2.66 -9.44 -3.97
C ASP A 67 -2.39 -8.63 -2.70
N LEU A 68 -1.51 -7.64 -2.78
CA LEU A 68 -1.28 -6.68 -1.71
C LEU A 68 -1.74 -5.30 -2.19
N PRO A 69 -2.54 -4.55 -1.40
CA PRO A 69 -2.93 -3.21 -1.81
C PRO A 69 -1.70 -2.31 -1.99
N ALA A 70 -1.78 -1.43 -2.99
CA ALA A 70 -0.77 -0.43 -3.25
C ALA A 70 -0.51 0.45 -2.01
N TRP A 71 0.73 0.90 -1.84
CA TRP A 71 1.09 1.81 -0.75
C TRP A 71 0.37 3.15 -0.98
N ARG A 72 -0.13 3.76 0.11
CA ARG A 72 -0.77 5.08 0.07
C ARG A 72 -0.19 5.97 1.16
N GLU A 73 0.59 6.93 0.72
CA GLU A 73 1.25 7.97 1.47
C GLU A 73 1.33 9.22 0.59
N PRO A 74 0.20 9.92 0.33
CA PRO A 74 0.17 11.08 -0.56
C PRO A 74 1.13 12.20 -0.11
N ALA A 75 1.37 12.31 1.20
CA ALA A 75 2.32 13.27 1.78
C ALA A 75 3.79 13.03 1.37
N ALA A 76 4.12 11.85 0.83
CA ALA A 76 5.43 11.55 0.29
C ALA A 76 5.62 12.02 -1.17
N PHE A 77 4.59 12.55 -1.82
CA PHE A 77 4.78 13.24 -3.10
C PHE A 77 5.38 14.63 -2.88
N ARG A 78 6.42 14.95 -3.64
CA ARG A 78 7.12 16.23 -3.57
C ARG A 78 7.16 16.91 -4.92
N VAL A 79 6.71 18.16 -4.98
CA VAL A 79 6.89 19.02 -6.15
C VAL A 79 8.38 19.37 -6.29
N THR A 80 8.96 19.06 -7.45
CA THR A 80 10.38 19.26 -7.76
C THR A 80 10.63 20.50 -8.61
N SER A 81 9.71 20.87 -9.48
CA SER A 81 9.77 22.13 -10.23
C SER A 81 8.37 22.63 -10.57
N ARG A 82 8.25 23.94 -10.76
CA ARG A 82 7.02 24.58 -11.22
C ARG A 82 7.36 25.72 -12.18
N GLU A 83 6.68 25.77 -13.31
CA GLU A 83 6.81 26.81 -14.32
C GLU A 83 5.41 27.27 -14.74
N VAL A 84 5.20 28.58 -14.81
CA VAL A 84 3.93 29.17 -15.22
C VAL A 84 4.16 29.95 -16.51
N ARG A 85 3.36 29.64 -17.52
CA ARG A 85 3.42 30.29 -18.84
C ARG A 85 2.02 30.68 -19.29
N ARG A 86 1.95 31.69 -20.15
CA ARG A 86 0.69 31.97 -20.88
C ARG A 86 0.43 30.87 -21.91
N HIS A 87 -0.83 30.49 -22.05
CA HIS A 87 -1.22 29.48 -23.02
C HIS A 87 -0.97 30.01 -24.45
N PRO A 88 -0.30 29.23 -25.34
CA PRO A 88 0.15 29.72 -26.64
C PRO A 88 -0.99 30.01 -27.62
N GLN A 89 -2.18 29.43 -27.40
CA GLN A 89 -3.33 29.53 -28.30
C GLN A 89 -4.55 30.23 -27.67
N ASP A 90 -4.59 30.40 -26.34
CA ASP A 90 -5.70 31.03 -25.63
C ASP A 90 -5.15 32.06 -24.65
N ASN A 91 -5.31 33.34 -24.97
CA ASN A 91 -4.81 34.44 -24.14
C ASN A 91 -5.54 34.57 -22.79
N ARG A 92 -6.60 33.79 -22.55
CA ARG A 92 -7.33 33.74 -21.29
C ARG A 92 -6.95 32.53 -20.45
N ALA A 93 -5.98 31.71 -20.87
CA ALA A 93 -5.56 30.53 -20.14
C ALA A 93 -4.08 30.62 -19.73
N LEU A 94 -3.77 30.03 -18.58
CA LEU A 94 -2.41 29.81 -18.10
C LEU A 94 -2.11 28.32 -18.19
N LEU A 95 -0.89 28.03 -18.65
CA LEU A 95 -0.31 26.71 -18.68
C LEU A 95 0.67 26.61 -17.51
N ILE A 96 0.39 25.71 -16.58
CA ILE A 96 1.25 25.44 -15.43
C ILE A 96 1.87 24.07 -15.65
N THR A 97 3.18 24.04 -15.85
CA THR A 97 3.94 22.78 -15.93
C THR A 97 4.61 22.56 -14.58
N THR A 98 4.34 21.43 -13.97
CA THR A 98 4.90 21.06 -12.67
C THR A 98 5.51 19.66 -12.78
N SER A 99 6.65 19.46 -12.13
CA SER A 99 7.20 18.13 -11.93
C SER A 99 7.07 17.74 -10.48
N PHE A 100 6.75 16.48 -10.23
CA PHE A 100 6.70 15.92 -8.88
C PHE A 100 7.33 14.54 -8.84
N ARG A 101 7.74 14.11 -7.65
CA ARG A 101 8.40 12.83 -7.41
C ARG A 101 7.72 12.07 -6.28
N ASN A 102 7.63 10.75 -6.42
CA ASN A 102 7.24 9.87 -5.32
C ASN A 102 8.44 9.62 -4.40
N ASP A 103 8.50 10.27 -3.24
CA ASP A 103 9.57 10.04 -2.25
C ASP A 103 9.23 8.91 -1.25
N ALA A 104 8.12 8.18 -1.44
CA ALA A 104 7.82 7.00 -0.64
C ALA A 104 8.76 5.83 -0.99
N ARG A 105 8.92 4.90 -0.04
CA ARG A 105 9.71 3.68 -0.23
C ARG A 105 9.09 2.70 -1.23
N TRP A 106 7.78 2.79 -1.46
CA TRP A 106 7.00 1.90 -2.33
C TRP A 106 6.30 2.66 -3.45
N GLY A 107 5.96 1.91 -4.51
CA GLY A 107 5.14 2.42 -5.59
C GLY A 107 3.74 2.78 -5.08
N GLN A 108 3.25 3.93 -5.53
CA GLN A 108 1.94 4.46 -5.14
C GLN A 108 1.05 4.60 -6.36
N PRO A 109 -0.29 4.54 -6.20
CA PRO A 109 -1.20 4.93 -7.28
C PRO A 109 -0.91 6.38 -7.71
N TRP A 110 -1.20 6.68 -8.97
CA TRP A 110 -1.15 8.07 -9.44
C TRP A 110 -2.11 8.93 -8.61
N PRO A 111 -1.62 10.01 -7.97
CA PRO A 111 -2.43 10.80 -7.06
C PRO A 111 -3.41 11.68 -7.82
N VAL A 112 -4.51 12.04 -7.18
CA VAL A 112 -5.29 13.19 -7.63
C VAL A 112 -4.51 14.45 -7.24
N MET A 113 -4.21 15.30 -8.22
CA MET A 113 -3.46 16.52 -7.96
C MET A 113 -4.42 17.69 -7.77
N GLU A 114 -4.30 18.38 -6.64
CA GLU A 114 -5.08 19.55 -6.32
C GLU A 114 -4.23 20.81 -6.52
N LEU A 115 -4.75 21.75 -7.30
CA LEU A 115 -4.18 23.08 -7.49
C LEU A 115 -5.06 24.10 -6.78
N ALA A 116 -4.51 24.80 -5.80
CA ALA A 116 -5.16 25.94 -5.19
C ALA A 116 -4.48 27.25 -5.59
N LEU A 117 -5.32 28.25 -5.91
CA LEU A 117 -4.90 29.59 -6.25
C LEU A 117 -5.13 30.48 -5.05
N HIS A 118 -4.14 31.29 -4.69
CA HIS A 118 -4.21 32.20 -3.57
C HIS A 118 -4.01 33.65 -4.00
N ASP A 119 -4.74 34.56 -3.34
CA ASP A 119 -4.51 36.01 -3.45
C ASP A 119 -3.26 36.44 -2.64
N ILE A 120 -3.01 37.75 -2.63
CA ILE A 120 -1.91 38.35 -1.85
C ILE A 120 -2.06 38.18 -0.33
N ASP A 121 -3.28 38.03 0.15
CA ASP A 121 -3.63 37.92 1.56
C ASP A 121 -3.64 36.43 2.00
N GLY A 122 -3.41 35.50 1.08
CA GLY A 122 -3.37 34.06 1.31
C GLY A 122 -4.71 33.35 1.20
N ASN A 123 -5.80 34.06 0.86
CA ASN A 123 -7.12 33.46 0.71
C ASN A 123 -7.18 32.63 -0.58
N ALA A 124 -7.76 31.44 -0.48
CA ALA A 124 -7.98 30.59 -1.64
C ALA A 124 -9.03 31.23 -2.58
N LEU A 125 -8.59 31.66 -3.75
CA LEU A 125 -9.42 32.19 -4.84
C LEU A 125 -10.18 31.09 -5.57
N GLY A 126 -9.61 29.89 -5.59
CA GLY A 126 -10.18 28.75 -6.28
C GLY A 126 -9.32 27.52 -6.11
N LEU A 127 -9.94 26.37 -6.34
CA LEU A 127 -9.32 25.07 -6.21
C LEU A 127 -9.84 24.17 -7.32
N ARG A 128 -8.93 23.45 -7.96
CA ARG A 128 -9.27 22.45 -8.97
C ARG A 128 -8.47 21.19 -8.73
N ARG A 129 -9.17 20.06 -8.78
CA ARG A 129 -8.57 18.73 -8.77
C ARG A 129 -8.43 18.22 -10.20
N PHE A 130 -7.33 17.54 -10.45
CA PHE A 130 -6.98 16.96 -11.73
C PHE A 130 -6.74 15.47 -11.55
N GLU A 131 -7.47 14.67 -12.31
CA GLU A 131 -7.26 13.24 -12.40
C GLU A 131 -5.95 12.92 -13.15
N PRO A 132 -5.36 11.74 -12.95
CA PRO A 132 -4.11 11.35 -13.61
C PRO A 132 -4.08 11.56 -15.11
N HIS A 133 -5.16 11.23 -15.80
CA HIS A 133 -5.24 11.38 -17.26
C HIS A 133 -5.34 12.85 -17.71
N GLU A 134 -5.86 13.75 -16.87
CA GLU A 134 -5.97 15.18 -17.20
C GLU A 134 -4.60 15.85 -17.16
N TYR A 135 -3.81 15.61 -16.12
CA TYR A 135 -2.52 16.28 -15.98
C TYR A 135 -1.38 15.60 -16.76
N LEU A 136 -1.50 14.30 -17.06
CA LEU A 136 -0.58 13.58 -17.94
C LEU A 136 -0.92 13.77 -19.43
N GLY A 137 -2.13 14.26 -19.74
CA GLY A 137 -2.66 14.36 -21.11
C GLY A 137 -2.94 13.00 -21.78
N SER A 138 -2.73 11.90 -21.06
CA SER A 138 -2.96 10.53 -21.52
C SER A 138 -3.08 9.59 -20.31
N PRO A 139 -3.69 8.41 -20.46
CA PRO A 139 -3.67 7.40 -19.41
C PRO A 139 -2.24 7.03 -19.03
N PRO A 140 -1.92 6.87 -17.73
CA PRO A 140 -0.58 6.49 -17.32
C PRO A 140 -0.20 5.12 -17.88
N ALA A 141 1.08 4.96 -18.26
CA ALA A 141 1.59 3.71 -18.82
C ALA A 141 1.61 2.54 -17.82
N THR A 142 1.71 2.87 -16.53
CA THR A 142 1.68 1.94 -15.40
C THR A 142 0.64 2.40 -14.40
N GLU A 143 0.01 1.49 -13.68
CA GLU A 143 -0.96 1.86 -12.64
C GLU A 143 -0.32 2.59 -11.44
N LEU A 144 0.98 2.36 -11.22
CA LEU A 144 1.73 2.92 -10.11
C LEU A 144 2.88 3.82 -10.59
N ILE A 145 3.16 4.86 -9.82
CA ILE A 145 4.40 5.62 -9.89
C ILE A 145 5.41 5.03 -8.91
N ALA A 146 6.56 4.60 -9.42
CA ALA A 146 7.60 3.89 -8.67
C ALA A 146 8.29 4.80 -7.63
N PRO A 147 8.96 4.22 -6.62
CA PRO A 147 9.79 4.97 -5.67
C PRO A 147 10.83 5.82 -6.41
N ASN A 148 10.99 7.07 -6.00
CA ASN A 148 11.88 8.07 -6.60
C ASN A 148 11.61 8.39 -8.08
N GLN A 149 10.53 7.87 -8.68
CA GLN A 149 10.14 8.23 -10.05
C GLN A 149 9.56 9.64 -10.05
N SER A 150 10.01 10.45 -11.01
CA SER A 150 9.46 11.78 -11.27
C SER A 150 8.48 11.74 -12.45
N ALA A 151 7.44 12.55 -12.37
CA ALA A 151 6.47 12.75 -13.44
C ALA A 151 6.28 14.23 -13.72
N SER A 152 5.98 14.56 -14.98
CA SER A 152 5.62 15.92 -15.40
C SER A 152 4.12 16.00 -15.60
N ALA A 153 3.52 17.04 -15.04
CA ALA A 153 2.11 17.34 -15.12
C ALA A 153 1.92 18.71 -15.79
N THR A 154 0.96 18.80 -16.69
CA THR A 154 0.61 20.03 -17.39
C THR A 154 -0.83 20.38 -17.08
N LEU A 155 -1.05 21.56 -16.50
CA LEU A 155 -2.35 22.02 -16.05
C LEU A 155 -2.77 23.25 -16.83
N GLU A 156 -3.98 23.20 -17.38
CA GLU A 156 -4.62 24.33 -18.05
C GLU A 156 -5.71 24.91 -17.15
N ILE A 157 -5.56 26.19 -16.81
CA ILE A 157 -6.53 26.94 -16.01
C ILE A 157 -6.87 28.26 -16.70
N LEU A 158 -8.05 28.79 -16.39
CA LEU A 158 -8.42 30.14 -16.79
C LEU A 158 -7.56 31.16 -16.02
N ASP A 159 -7.03 32.16 -16.71
CA ASP A 159 -6.23 33.23 -16.15
C ASP A 159 -7.09 34.06 -15.16
N PRO A 160 -6.78 34.05 -13.86
CA PRO A 160 -7.50 34.84 -12.85
C PRO A 160 -7.21 36.35 -12.95
N GLY A 161 -6.33 36.77 -13.86
CA GLY A 161 -5.84 38.15 -13.99
C GLY A 161 -4.91 38.50 -12.83
N GLN A 162 -4.90 39.78 -12.43
CA GLN A 162 -3.96 40.29 -11.40
C GLN A 162 -4.28 39.87 -9.96
N ARG A 163 -5.28 39.00 -9.74
CA ARG A 163 -5.76 38.64 -8.41
C ARG A 163 -5.01 37.47 -7.78
N ALA A 164 -4.50 36.53 -8.58
CA ALA A 164 -3.76 35.38 -8.06
C ALA A 164 -2.25 35.67 -8.02
N VAL A 165 -1.64 35.43 -6.87
CA VAL A 165 -0.21 35.71 -6.62
C VAL A 165 0.57 34.46 -6.20
N ALA A 166 -0.11 33.44 -5.68
CA ALA A 166 0.54 32.17 -5.33
C ALA A 166 -0.27 30.94 -5.80
N PHE A 167 0.47 29.86 -6.07
CA PHE A 167 -0.05 28.54 -6.44
C PHE A 167 0.51 27.49 -5.47
N THR A 168 -0.38 26.66 -4.93
CA THR A 168 -0.05 25.51 -4.08
C THR A 168 -0.54 24.22 -4.73
N PHE A 169 0.19 23.14 -4.47
CA PHE A 169 -0.12 21.82 -4.99
C PHE A 169 -0.25 20.85 -3.82
N ASP A 170 -1.35 20.12 -3.79
CA ASP A 170 -1.63 19.06 -2.81
C ASP A 170 -1.93 17.75 -3.54
N PHE A 171 -1.69 16.62 -2.88
CA PHE A 171 -1.85 15.27 -3.44
C PHE A 171 -2.77 14.43 -2.57
N HIS A 172 -3.70 13.71 -3.20
CA HIS A 172 -4.70 12.87 -2.53
C HIS A 172 -4.75 11.44 -3.08
#